data_AF-A0A8J2GZX6-F1
#
_entry.id   AF-A0A8J2GZX6-F1
#
_cell.length_a   1.000
_cell.length_b   1.000
_cell.length_c   1.000
_cell.angle_alpha   90.00
_cell.angle_beta   90.00
_cell.angle_gamma   90.00
#
_symmetry.space_group_name_H-M   'P 1'
#
loop_
_entity.id
_entity.type
_entity.pdbx_description
1 polymer ?
#
loop_
_entity_poly.entity_id
_entity_poly.type
_entity_poly.pdbx_seq_one_letter_code
_entity_poly.pdbx_strand_id
1 'polypeptide(L)'
;IQLLELCYPGASNPVAITENLVDIMADDLINTVKSPILVINEDFLPRDTQLYYPTHPLYILLTDTTGQLRNLLMLLKSSPFWNMKSTFFVIGKANKFCRDSAAILKEMWKFELLSSFVVCSKTNNQTMLYTYNPYTSRVPLDSWVAVRNKENSNRRWTLYKKAFINDPRICKSFNFDKTKFMNGYPVKIIKSDNIVRTLENLVFSSLNMKVKVHVHDEVRHRFKMAHFLNFDEDDIVMGLYNTHVLYKRVNEIPVLYEYNYLIITQKRSFTYSFREVVVTLDYHCLVGYL
;
A
#
# COMPACT_ATOMS: atom_id res chain seq x y z
N ILE A 1 -6.63 20.56 -7.08
CA ILE A 1 -5.67 21.45 -7.78
C ILE A 1 -4.68 22.08 -6.80
N GLN A 2 -5.12 22.92 -5.86
CA GLN A 2 -4.24 23.53 -4.84
C GLN A 2 -3.29 22.54 -4.13
N LEU A 3 -3.78 21.35 -3.78
CA LEU A 3 -2.95 20.30 -3.18
C LEU A 3 -1.81 19.83 -4.11
N LEU A 4 -2.09 19.76 -5.41
CA LEU A 4 -1.12 19.35 -6.44
C LEU A 4 -0.07 20.44 -6.63
N GLU A 5 -0.49 21.71 -6.68
CA GLU A 5 0.41 22.87 -6.75
C GLU A 5 1.40 22.90 -5.58
N LEU A 6 0.90 22.70 -4.36
CA LEU A 6 1.73 22.76 -3.16
C LEU A 6 2.72 21.59 -3.07
N CYS A 7 2.27 20.38 -3.38
CA CYS A 7 2.99 19.16 -3.02
C CYS A 7 3.67 18.47 -4.19
N TYR A 8 3.26 18.77 -5.41
CA TYR A 8 3.75 18.18 -6.64
C TYR A 8 4.03 19.26 -7.71
N PRO A 9 4.79 20.33 -7.40
CA PRO A 9 5.01 21.43 -8.34
C PRO A 9 5.94 21.07 -9.52
N GLY A 10 6.64 19.93 -9.46
CA GLY A 10 7.67 19.55 -10.41
C GLY A 10 7.17 18.58 -11.49
N ALA A 11 7.70 18.73 -12.71
CA ALA A 11 7.39 17.91 -13.89
C ALA A 11 7.91 16.45 -13.82
N SER A 12 8.49 16.03 -12.70
CA SER A 12 9.26 14.79 -12.59
C SER A 12 8.40 13.52 -12.61
N ASN A 13 7.14 13.63 -12.15
CA ASN A 13 6.21 12.52 -12.07
C ASN A 13 4.87 12.89 -12.73
N PRO A 14 4.30 12.02 -13.56
CA PRO A 14 3.10 12.23 -14.32
C PRO A 14 1.91 12.07 -13.40
N VAL A 15 0.85 12.77 -13.74
CA VAL A 15 -0.40 12.73 -13.01
C VAL A 15 -1.37 11.90 -13.82
N ALA A 16 -1.70 10.72 -13.31
CA ALA A 16 -2.70 9.84 -13.89
C ALA A 16 -4.08 10.16 -13.33
N ILE A 17 -5.01 10.58 -14.18
CA ILE A 17 -6.36 11.00 -13.81
C ILE A 17 -7.41 10.15 -14.53
N THR A 18 -8.55 9.90 -13.90
CA THR A 18 -9.70 9.28 -14.59
C THR A 18 -10.26 10.20 -15.67
N GLU A 19 -10.77 9.64 -16.76
CA GLU A 19 -11.41 10.37 -17.86
C GLU A 19 -12.43 11.42 -17.40
N ASN A 20 -13.30 11.06 -16.46
CA ASN A 20 -14.31 11.96 -15.88
C ASN A 20 -13.73 13.18 -15.13
N LEU A 21 -12.42 13.22 -14.83
CA LEU A 21 -11.74 14.39 -14.26
C LEU A 21 -11.19 15.32 -15.33
N VAL A 22 -10.98 14.83 -16.56
CA VAL A 22 -10.51 15.64 -17.69
C VAL A 22 -11.51 16.78 -17.89
N ASP A 23 -12.79 16.50 -18.09
CA ASP A 23 -13.77 17.56 -18.34
C ASP A 23 -13.98 18.52 -17.16
N ILE A 24 -13.69 18.08 -15.94
CA ILE A 24 -13.90 18.87 -14.71
C ILE A 24 -12.69 19.76 -14.42
N MET A 25 -11.50 19.32 -14.78
CA MET A 25 -10.27 19.93 -14.31
C MET A 25 -9.20 20.10 -15.38
N ALA A 26 -9.44 19.75 -16.65
CA ALA A 26 -8.41 19.75 -17.70
C ALA A 26 -7.78 21.12 -17.88
N ASP A 27 -8.57 22.17 -18.08
CA ASP A 27 -8.04 23.51 -18.32
C ASP A 27 -7.20 23.99 -17.13
N ASP A 28 -7.69 23.79 -15.90
CA ASP A 28 -6.95 24.20 -14.71
C ASP A 28 -5.72 23.30 -14.46
N LEU A 29 -5.81 21.97 -14.63
CA LEU A 29 -4.68 21.07 -14.42
C LEU A 29 -3.59 21.26 -15.49
N ILE A 30 -3.95 21.44 -16.75
CA ILE A 30 -2.98 21.63 -17.86
C ILE A 30 -2.20 22.92 -17.65
N ASN A 31 -2.88 23.99 -17.23
CA ASN A 31 -2.23 25.29 -17.01
C ASN A 31 -1.42 25.33 -15.71
N THR A 32 -1.83 24.57 -14.70
CA THR A 32 -1.21 24.58 -13.38
C THR A 32 -0.10 23.54 -13.21
N VAL A 33 -0.32 22.30 -13.68
CA VAL A 33 0.55 21.16 -13.41
C VAL A 33 1.48 20.96 -14.59
N LYS A 34 2.77 21.24 -14.40
CA LYS A 34 3.81 21.09 -15.43
C LYS A 34 4.18 19.63 -15.75
N SER A 35 3.54 18.67 -15.12
CA SER A 35 3.79 17.25 -15.32
C SER A 35 2.95 16.68 -16.47
N PRO A 36 3.44 15.64 -17.17
CA PRO A 36 2.62 14.91 -18.14
C PRO A 36 1.35 14.37 -17.47
N ILE A 37 0.19 14.56 -18.13
CA ILE A 37 -1.09 14.04 -17.67
C ILE A 37 -1.39 12.74 -18.41
N LEU A 38 -1.68 11.68 -17.68
CA LEU A 38 -2.13 10.39 -18.22
C LEU A 38 -3.62 10.25 -17.95
N VAL A 39 -4.41 10.01 -18.98
CA VAL A 39 -5.86 9.79 -18.83
C VAL A 39 -6.13 8.29 -18.73
N ILE A 40 -6.84 7.89 -17.68
CA ILE A 40 -7.27 6.52 -17.42
C ILE A 40 -8.74 6.41 -17.86
N ASN A 41 -8.97 5.76 -18.99
CA ASN A 41 -10.29 5.46 -19.55
C ASN A 41 -10.44 3.95 -19.83
N GLU A 42 -11.58 3.54 -20.40
CA GLU A 42 -11.84 2.14 -20.76
C GLU A 42 -10.91 1.66 -21.89
N ASP A 43 -10.49 2.57 -22.77
CA ASP A 43 -9.57 2.33 -23.87
C ASP A 43 -8.08 2.47 -23.49
N PHE A 44 -7.77 2.48 -22.18
CA PHE A 44 -6.40 2.61 -21.69
C PHE A 44 -5.58 1.38 -22.08
N LEU A 45 -5.05 1.38 -23.31
CA LEU A 45 -4.33 0.28 -23.91
C LEU A 45 -2.85 0.34 -23.50
N PRO A 46 -2.30 -0.76 -22.92
CA PRO A 46 -0.89 -0.88 -22.54
C PRO A 46 0.16 -0.73 -23.65
N ARG A 47 -0.21 -0.40 -24.89
CA ARG A 47 0.50 -0.95 -26.05
C ARG A 47 1.55 -0.06 -26.70
N ASP A 48 1.58 1.24 -26.49
CA ASP A 48 2.64 2.07 -27.08
C ASP A 48 3.03 3.20 -26.15
N THR A 49 4.16 3.07 -25.44
CA THR A 49 4.93 4.24 -24.97
C THR A 49 6.37 3.82 -24.69
N GLN A 50 7.25 4.19 -25.62
CA GLN A 50 8.69 4.14 -25.46
C GLN A 50 9.18 5.30 -24.56
N LEU A 51 10.11 4.96 -23.66
CA LEU A 51 11.15 5.84 -23.07
C LEU A 51 10.73 7.13 -22.32
N TYR A 52 9.91 7.04 -21.27
CA TYR A 52 10.12 7.77 -19.99
C TYR A 52 9.07 7.27 -19.01
N TYR A 53 9.35 6.18 -18.28
CA TYR A 53 8.49 5.72 -17.20
C TYR A 53 9.03 6.25 -15.87
N PRO A 54 8.42 7.30 -15.32
CA PRO A 54 8.77 7.83 -14.00
C PRO A 54 8.42 6.78 -12.95
N THR A 55 9.30 6.68 -11.95
CA THR A 55 9.30 5.52 -11.04
C THR A 55 8.01 5.45 -10.22
N HIS A 56 7.34 6.58 -9.95
CA HIS A 56 6.14 6.65 -9.09
C HIS A 56 5.14 7.73 -9.56
N PRO A 57 4.20 7.40 -10.48
CA PRO A 57 3.13 8.31 -10.89
C PRO A 57 2.28 8.79 -9.70
N LEU A 58 1.62 9.94 -9.86
CA LEU A 58 0.57 10.38 -8.95
C LEU A 58 -0.79 10.00 -9.52
N TYR A 59 -1.58 9.23 -8.79
CA TYR A 59 -2.92 8.84 -9.23
C TYR A 59 -3.99 9.72 -8.59
N ILE A 60 -4.91 10.24 -9.39
CA ILE A 60 -6.10 10.97 -8.96
C ILE A 60 -7.32 10.25 -9.54
N LEU A 61 -8.01 9.52 -8.69
CA LEU A 61 -9.11 8.65 -9.07
C LEU A 61 -10.43 9.31 -8.67
N LEU A 62 -11.30 9.58 -9.64
CA LEU A 62 -12.67 10.00 -9.35
C LEU A 62 -13.59 8.80 -9.32
N THR A 63 -14.36 8.67 -8.26
CA THR A 63 -15.29 7.57 -8.07
C THR A 63 -16.44 7.98 -7.16
N ASP A 64 -17.63 7.43 -7.41
CA ASP A 64 -18.81 7.70 -6.57
C ASP A 64 -19.14 6.53 -5.63
N THR A 65 -18.57 5.35 -5.87
CA THR A 65 -18.83 4.13 -5.08
C THR A 65 -17.58 3.26 -4.93
N THR A 66 -17.53 2.43 -3.89
CA THR A 66 -16.44 1.46 -3.71
C THR A 66 -16.37 0.40 -4.82
N GLY A 67 -17.52 0.07 -5.44
CA GLY A 67 -17.57 -0.87 -6.57
C GLY A 67 -16.88 -0.32 -7.82
N GLN A 68 -17.17 0.94 -8.17
CA GLN A 68 -16.48 1.63 -9.26
C GLN A 68 -14.97 1.73 -9.00
N LEU A 69 -14.57 2.13 -7.79
CA LEU A 69 -13.17 2.19 -7.41
C LEU A 69 -12.48 0.83 -7.59
N ARG A 70 -13.10 -0.26 -7.14
CA ARG A 70 -12.55 -1.60 -7.29
C ARG A 70 -12.31 -1.95 -8.76
N ASN A 71 -13.26 -1.66 -9.64
CA ASN A 71 -13.12 -1.92 -11.07
C ASN A 71 -11.95 -1.13 -11.68
N LEU A 72 -11.86 0.17 -11.35
CA LEU A 72 -10.78 1.04 -11.77
C LEU A 72 -9.41 0.54 -11.30
N LEU A 73 -9.30 0.11 -10.03
CA LEU A 73 -8.06 -0.45 -9.50
C LEU A 73 -7.69 -1.78 -10.16
N MET A 74 -8.66 -2.62 -10.55
CA MET A 74 -8.38 -3.85 -11.31
C MET A 74 -7.80 -3.53 -12.69
N LEU A 75 -8.39 -2.57 -13.41
CA LEU A 75 -7.88 -2.10 -14.70
C LEU A 75 -6.46 -1.55 -14.56
N LEU A 76 -6.25 -0.63 -13.60
CA LEU A 76 -4.93 -0.06 -13.33
C LEU A 76 -3.91 -1.14 -13.00
N LYS A 77 -4.26 -2.11 -12.15
CA LYS A 77 -3.37 -3.21 -11.77
C LYS A 77 -2.94 -4.09 -12.94
N SER A 78 -3.77 -4.21 -13.98
CA SER A 78 -3.40 -4.90 -15.22
C SER A 78 -2.53 -4.07 -16.17
N SER A 79 -2.34 -2.79 -15.89
CA SER A 79 -1.57 -1.88 -16.75
C SER A 79 -0.07 -1.87 -16.41
N PRO A 80 0.82 -1.54 -17.38
CA PRO A 80 2.26 -1.37 -17.14
C PRO A 80 2.59 -0.23 -16.17
N PHE A 81 1.67 0.71 -15.99
CA PHE A 81 1.85 1.86 -15.12
C PHE A 81 1.63 1.51 -13.64
N TRP A 82 1.01 0.36 -13.33
CA TRP A 82 0.71 -0.04 -11.96
C TRP A 82 1.95 0.02 -11.07
N ASN A 83 1.89 0.86 -10.06
CA ASN A 83 2.96 0.95 -9.09
C ASN A 83 2.42 1.19 -7.69
N MET A 84 2.60 0.19 -6.83
CA MET A 84 2.13 0.19 -5.44
C MET A 84 2.80 1.25 -4.55
N LYS A 85 3.97 1.78 -4.94
CA LYS A 85 4.68 2.88 -4.24
C LYS A 85 4.13 4.26 -4.61
N SER A 86 3.31 4.34 -5.65
CA SER A 86 2.68 5.57 -6.09
C SER A 86 1.74 6.14 -5.03
N THR A 87 1.54 7.45 -5.07
CA THR A 87 0.54 8.10 -4.24
C THR A 87 -0.80 8.11 -4.95
N PHE A 88 -1.87 7.79 -4.23
CA PHE A 88 -3.23 7.73 -4.74
C PHE A 88 -4.12 8.69 -3.96
N PHE A 89 -4.76 9.61 -4.69
CA PHE A 89 -5.85 10.43 -4.20
C PHE A 89 -7.16 9.92 -4.80
N VAL A 90 -8.14 9.68 -3.95
CA VAL A 90 -9.48 9.26 -4.34
C VAL A 90 -10.46 10.37 -4.02
N ILE A 91 -11.13 10.88 -5.04
CA ILE A 91 -12.08 12.00 -4.99
C ILE A 91 -13.46 11.46 -5.34
N GLY A 92 -14.51 12.00 -4.75
CA GLY A 92 -15.88 11.60 -5.06
C GLY A 92 -16.85 12.76 -4.97
N LYS A 93 -17.90 12.70 -5.79
CA LYS A 93 -18.89 13.78 -5.92
C LYS A 93 -20.00 13.69 -4.87
N ALA A 94 -20.21 12.50 -4.29
CA ALA A 94 -21.33 12.26 -3.38
C ALA A 94 -21.12 12.92 -2.00
N ASN A 95 -22.16 13.54 -1.46
CA ASN A 95 -22.17 14.07 -0.08
C ASN A 95 -21.86 13.01 0.99
N LYS A 96 -22.07 11.73 0.68
CA LYS A 96 -21.75 10.59 1.56
C LYS A 96 -20.29 10.15 1.48
N PHE A 97 -19.52 10.63 0.52
CA PHE A 97 -18.16 10.17 0.24
C PHE A 97 -17.21 10.30 1.44
N CYS A 98 -17.34 11.39 2.22
CA CYS A 98 -16.58 11.54 3.47
C CYS A 98 -16.93 10.47 4.52
N ARG A 99 -18.20 10.05 4.59
CA ARG A 99 -18.67 9.00 5.51
C ARG A 99 -18.11 7.63 5.10
N ASP A 100 -17.98 7.42 3.80
CA ASP A 100 -17.51 6.16 3.21
C ASP A 100 -15.98 6.08 3.11
N SER A 101 -15.25 7.11 3.54
CA SER A 101 -13.78 7.18 3.51
C SER A 101 -13.10 5.92 4.09
N ALA A 102 -13.65 5.34 5.16
CA ALA A 102 -13.14 4.11 5.74
C ALA A 102 -13.27 2.91 4.79
N ALA A 103 -14.41 2.76 4.12
CA ALA A 103 -14.66 1.68 3.17
C ALA A 103 -13.81 1.82 1.91
N ILE A 104 -13.69 3.06 1.41
CA ILE A 104 -12.84 3.42 0.26
C ILE A 104 -11.37 3.07 0.56
N LEU A 105 -10.84 3.54 1.69
CA LEU A 105 -9.45 3.27 2.07
C LEU A 105 -9.19 1.79 2.37
N LYS A 106 -10.18 1.05 2.87
CA LYS A 106 -10.11 -0.41 2.97
C LYS A 106 -10.01 -1.08 1.59
N GLU A 107 -10.69 -0.56 0.56
CA GLU A 107 -10.48 -1.09 -0.79
C GLU A 107 -9.08 -0.76 -1.31
N MET A 108 -8.61 0.47 -1.16
CA MET A 108 -7.22 0.82 -1.52
C MET A 108 -6.21 -0.12 -0.85
N TRP A 109 -6.43 -0.45 0.43
CA TRP A 109 -5.62 -1.39 1.18
C TRP A 109 -5.64 -2.82 0.61
N LYS A 110 -6.79 -3.31 0.12
CA LYS A 110 -6.88 -4.64 -0.52
C LYS A 110 -6.05 -4.75 -1.78
N PHE A 111 -5.71 -3.62 -2.40
CA PHE A 111 -4.80 -3.51 -3.54
C PHE A 111 -3.36 -3.15 -3.13
N GLU A 112 -3.02 -3.27 -1.84
CA GLU A 112 -1.67 -3.01 -1.29
C GLU A 112 -1.22 -1.54 -1.43
N LEU A 113 -2.17 -0.61 -1.60
CA LEU A 113 -1.88 0.82 -1.81
C LEU A 113 -1.77 1.57 -0.49
N LEU A 114 -0.56 1.57 0.08
CA LEU A 114 -0.28 2.21 1.36
C LEU A 114 -0.29 3.75 1.29
N SER A 115 0.20 4.37 0.22
CA SER A 115 0.15 5.83 0.05
C SER A 115 -1.19 6.27 -0.56
N SER A 116 -2.28 6.03 0.18
CA SER A 116 -3.65 6.32 -0.28
C SER A 116 -4.35 7.35 0.61
N PHE A 117 -5.06 8.26 -0.06
CA PHE A 117 -5.77 9.37 0.54
C PHE A 117 -7.16 9.52 -0.07
N VAL A 118 -8.15 9.83 0.76
CA VAL A 118 -9.48 10.24 0.29
C VAL A 118 -9.63 11.74 0.48
N VAL A 119 -10.02 12.44 -0.57
CA VAL A 119 -10.31 13.88 -0.58
C VAL A 119 -11.80 14.05 -0.74
N CYS A 120 -12.43 14.79 0.18
CA CYS A 120 -13.87 15.02 0.12
C CYS A 120 -14.25 16.35 0.78
N SER A 121 -15.36 16.94 0.37
CA SER A 121 -15.88 18.17 0.96
C SER A 121 -16.93 17.85 2.03
N LYS A 122 -16.80 18.44 3.23
CA LYS A 122 -17.80 18.36 4.29
C LYS A 122 -18.81 19.51 4.15
N THR A 123 -19.98 19.37 4.78
CA THR A 123 -20.93 20.49 5.01
C THR A 123 -20.17 21.70 5.55
N ASN A 124 -20.32 22.87 4.91
CA ASN A 124 -19.57 24.13 5.07
C ASN A 124 -18.32 24.29 4.17
N ASN A 125 -18.24 23.58 3.03
CA ASN A 125 -17.15 23.68 2.05
C ASN A 125 -15.74 23.39 2.59
N GLN A 126 -15.62 22.78 3.78
CA GLN A 126 -14.32 22.39 4.30
C GLN A 126 -13.87 21.07 3.65
N THR A 127 -12.78 21.15 2.87
CA THR A 127 -12.13 19.96 2.31
C THR A 127 -11.43 19.17 3.41
N MET A 128 -11.73 17.89 3.48
CA MET A 128 -11.17 16.94 4.43
C MET A 128 -10.34 15.89 3.69
N LEU A 129 -9.23 15.53 4.31
CA LEU A 129 -8.33 14.48 3.88
C LEU A 129 -8.43 13.32 4.86
N TYR A 130 -8.51 12.11 4.34
CA TYR A 130 -8.50 10.88 5.13
C TYR A 130 -7.37 9.97 4.66
N THR A 131 -6.75 9.28 5.60
CA THR A 131 -5.82 8.19 5.33
C THR A 131 -5.94 7.14 6.44
N TYR A 132 -5.25 6.03 6.31
CA TYR A 132 -5.29 4.95 7.30
C TYR A 132 -3.89 4.45 7.62
N ASN A 133 -3.72 3.85 8.79
CA ASN A 133 -2.56 3.03 9.10
C ASN A 133 -3.07 1.62 9.45
N PRO A 134 -2.76 0.59 8.65
CA PRO A 134 -3.27 -0.76 8.88
C PRO A 134 -2.53 -1.49 10.01
N TYR A 135 -1.37 -1.00 10.42
CA TYR A 135 -0.45 -1.72 11.30
C TYR A 135 -0.37 -1.12 12.70
N THR A 136 -0.40 0.20 12.81
CA THR A 136 -0.19 0.92 14.08
C THR A 136 -1.11 2.12 14.24
N SER A 137 -1.17 2.66 15.45
CA SER A 137 -1.81 3.95 15.74
C SER A 137 -0.86 5.14 15.48
N ARG A 138 0.22 4.96 14.70
CA ARG A 138 1.20 6.00 14.40
C ARG A 138 0.78 6.79 13.17
N VAL A 139 0.96 8.10 13.24
CA VAL A 139 0.83 9.04 12.13
C VAL A 139 1.95 10.08 12.26
N PRO A 140 2.43 10.71 11.17
CA PRO A 140 3.73 11.38 11.16
C PRO A 140 3.72 12.77 11.77
N LEU A 141 2.54 13.36 11.99
CA LEU A 141 2.37 14.78 12.28
C LEU A 141 1.15 15.02 13.17
N ASP A 142 1.32 15.95 14.10
CA ASP A 142 0.37 16.32 15.17
C ASP A 142 -1.01 16.80 14.69
N SER A 143 -1.14 17.08 13.39
CA SER A 143 -2.39 17.57 12.77
C SER A 143 -3.36 16.47 12.31
N TRP A 144 -2.92 15.21 12.25
CA TRP A 144 -3.81 14.10 11.89
C TRP A 144 -4.53 13.60 13.14
N VAL A 145 -5.87 13.56 13.07
CA VAL A 145 -6.70 13.13 14.19
C VAL A 145 -7.28 11.76 13.89
N ALA A 146 -7.10 10.81 14.81
CA ALA A 146 -7.72 9.49 14.70
C ALA A 146 -9.25 9.62 14.70
N VAL A 147 -9.91 8.94 13.77
CA VAL A 147 -11.37 8.84 13.75
C VAL A 147 -11.76 7.75 14.73
N ARG A 148 -12.40 8.14 15.84
CA ARG A 148 -12.90 7.20 16.85
C ARG A 148 -13.89 6.24 16.18
N ASN A 149 -13.51 4.98 16.08
CA ASN A 149 -14.39 3.91 15.63
C ASN A 149 -14.81 3.08 16.84
N LYS A 150 -16.09 3.13 17.23
CA LYS A 150 -16.62 2.40 18.38
C LYS A 150 -16.63 0.87 18.16
N GLU A 151 -16.51 0.42 16.92
CA GLU A 151 -16.80 -0.97 16.54
C GLU A 151 -15.61 -1.95 16.53
N ASN A 152 -14.37 -1.54 16.81
CA ASN A 152 -13.25 -2.48 16.68
C ASN A 152 -12.12 -2.20 17.67
N SER A 153 -12.31 -2.62 18.93
CA SER A 153 -11.23 -2.68 19.93
C SER A 153 -10.12 -3.67 19.56
N ASN A 154 -10.34 -4.55 18.56
CA ASN A 154 -9.42 -5.63 18.21
C ASN A 154 -8.80 -5.54 16.80
N ARG A 155 -8.98 -4.42 16.07
CA ARG A 155 -8.36 -4.25 14.74
C ARG A 155 -7.40 -3.06 14.74
N ARG A 156 -6.11 -3.34 14.51
CA ARG A 156 -5.00 -2.36 14.45
C ARG A 156 -5.08 -1.35 13.30
N TRP A 157 -6.13 -1.45 12.48
CA TRP A 157 -6.41 -0.54 11.39
C TRP A 157 -7.01 0.76 11.92
N THR A 158 -6.26 1.84 11.85
CA THR A 158 -6.66 3.16 12.36
C THR A 158 -6.93 4.11 11.20
N LEU A 159 -8.12 4.72 11.18
CA LEU A 159 -8.46 5.80 10.25
C LEU A 159 -8.05 7.14 10.84
N TYR A 160 -7.48 8.01 10.00
CA TYR A 160 -7.12 9.38 10.35
C TYR A 160 -7.82 10.36 9.44
N LYS A 161 -8.08 11.55 9.97
CA LYS A 161 -8.59 12.68 9.22
C LYS A 161 -7.79 13.93 9.51
N LYS A 162 -7.76 14.85 8.54
CA LYS A 162 -7.19 16.17 8.66
C LYS A 162 -7.94 17.13 7.75
N ALA A 163 -8.12 18.38 8.19
CA ALA A 163 -8.64 19.42 7.32
C ALA A 163 -7.55 19.86 6.33
N PHE A 164 -7.92 20.06 5.06
CA PHE A 164 -7.02 20.68 4.10
C PHE A 164 -6.75 22.13 4.54
N ILE A 165 -5.47 22.51 4.51
CA ILE A 165 -4.99 23.85 4.80
C ILE A 165 -4.06 24.21 3.66
N ASN A 166 -4.21 25.40 3.10
CA ASN A 166 -3.37 25.92 2.03
C ASN A 166 -1.99 26.36 2.59
N ASP A 167 -1.21 25.38 3.05
CA ASP A 167 0.12 25.57 3.64
C ASP A 167 1.06 24.47 3.10
N PRO A 168 2.22 24.80 2.49
CA PRO A 168 3.18 23.82 1.96
C PRO A 168 3.61 22.75 2.97
N ARG A 169 3.53 23.03 4.29
CA ARG A 169 3.81 22.05 5.35
C ARG A 169 2.87 20.84 5.32
N ILE A 170 1.71 20.96 4.67
CA ILE A 170 0.79 19.84 4.49
C ILE A 170 1.42 18.69 3.68
N CYS A 171 2.37 18.98 2.79
CA CYS A 171 2.99 17.98 1.92
C CYS A 171 3.85 16.97 2.69
N LYS A 172 4.50 17.44 3.77
CA LYS A 172 5.24 16.57 4.71
C LYS A 172 4.32 15.55 5.38
N SER A 173 3.00 15.81 5.39
CA SER A 173 2.01 14.93 6.01
C SER A 173 1.55 13.76 5.13
N PHE A 174 1.93 13.76 3.85
CA PHE A 174 1.66 12.66 2.91
C PHE A 174 2.82 11.68 2.78
N ASN A 175 4.06 12.15 2.96
CA ASN A 175 5.26 11.32 2.90
C ASN A 175 5.53 10.59 4.20
N PHE A 176 4.71 9.58 4.48
CA PHE A 176 4.98 8.70 5.59
C PHE A 176 4.93 7.23 5.26
N ASP A 177 6.05 6.61 5.58
CA ASP A 177 6.18 5.19 5.53
C ASP A 177 5.46 4.56 6.72
N LYS A 178 4.28 4.01 6.43
CA LYS A 178 3.43 3.25 7.35
C LYS A 178 4.09 1.97 7.85
N THR A 179 5.14 1.53 7.17
CA THR A 179 5.85 0.27 7.44
C THR A 179 7.19 0.45 8.13
N LYS A 180 7.74 1.68 8.14
CA LYS A 180 9.03 1.99 8.77
C LYS A 180 9.12 1.54 10.23
N PHE A 181 8.00 1.60 10.95
CA PHE A 181 7.92 1.20 12.34
C PHE A 181 6.63 0.46 12.61
N MET A 182 6.73 -0.83 12.85
CA MET A 182 5.59 -1.69 13.12
C MET A 182 5.22 -1.72 14.61
N ASN A 183 5.99 -1.01 15.44
CA ASN A 183 5.74 -0.71 16.85
C ASN A 183 5.31 -1.94 17.68
N GLY A 184 6.09 -3.00 17.56
CA GLY A 184 5.86 -4.27 18.24
C GLY A 184 4.75 -5.12 17.61
N TYR A 185 4.41 -4.92 16.32
CA TYR A 185 3.43 -5.72 15.61
C TYR A 185 3.74 -7.21 15.79
N PRO A 186 2.87 -8.00 16.46
CA PRO A 186 3.10 -9.43 16.56
C PRO A 186 2.90 -10.09 15.22
N VAL A 187 3.99 -10.64 14.66
CA VAL A 187 3.96 -11.44 13.45
C VAL A 187 3.89 -12.90 13.86
N LYS A 188 2.88 -13.60 13.36
CA LYS A 188 2.72 -15.04 13.57
C LYS A 188 3.40 -15.82 12.45
N ILE A 189 4.31 -16.71 12.82
CA ILE A 189 5.16 -17.42 11.85
C ILE A 189 5.05 -18.92 12.05
N ILE A 190 4.84 -19.65 10.96
CA ILE A 190 4.98 -21.10 10.94
C ILE A 190 6.46 -21.46 10.75
N LYS A 191 7.02 -22.15 11.75
CA LYS A 191 8.44 -22.51 11.79
C LYS A 191 8.78 -23.66 10.84
N SER A 192 9.80 -23.43 10.00
CA SER A 192 10.71 -24.45 9.47
C SER A 192 12.12 -24.00 9.92
N ASP A 193 12.97 -24.91 10.39
CA ASP A 193 14.15 -24.63 11.24
C ASP A 193 15.16 -23.56 10.77
N ASN A 194 16.07 -23.17 11.68
CA ASN A 194 17.22 -22.24 11.61
C ASN A 194 17.04 -20.84 10.98
N ILE A 195 16.27 -20.70 9.90
CA ILE A 195 16.02 -19.47 9.14
C ILE A 195 15.28 -18.42 9.97
N VAL A 196 14.40 -18.87 10.87
CA VAL A 196 13.62 -17.98 11.74
C VAL A 196 14.53 -17.09 12.60
N ARG A 197 15.65 -17.62 13.11
CA ARG A 197 16.60 -16.81 13.92
C ARG A 197 17.25 -15.70 13.09
N THR A 198 17.61 -15.97 11.84
CA THR A 198 18.21 -14.98 10.95
C THR A 198 17.22 -13.87 10.61
N LEU A 199 15.97 -14.22 10.29
CA LEU A 199 14.93 -13.23 10.00
C LEU A 199 14.48 -12.46 11.25
N GLU A 200 14.47 -13.10 12.42
CA GLU A 200 14.28 -12.45 13.73
C GLU A 200 15.30 -11.35 13.95
N ASN A 201 16.58 -11.66 13.75
CA ASN A 201 17.66 -10.71 14.00
C ASN A 201 17.73 -9.59 12.96
N LEU A 202 17.43 -9.87 11.69
CA LEU A 202 17.65 -8.92 10.60
C LEU A 202 16.38 -8.16 10.20
N VAL A 203 15.27 -8.87 9.98
CA VAL A 203 14.04 -8.29 9.41
C VAL A 203 13.07 -7.87 10.50
N PHE A 204 12.75 -8.77 11.43
CA PHE A 204 11.76 -8.48 12.46
C PHE A 204 12.27 -7.43 13.43
N SER A 205 13.54 -7.52 13.83
CA SER A 205 14.16 -6.53 14.71
C SER A 205 14.28 -5.15 14.07
N SER A 206 14.67 -5.05 12.78
CA SER A 206 14.79 -3.76 12.09
C SER A 206 13.44 -3.05 11.90
N LEU A 207 12.36 -3.82 11.72
CA LEU A 207 11.00 -3.29 11.61
C LEU A 207 10.30 -3.10 12.99
N ASN A 208 10.97 -3.44 14.08
CA ASN A 208 10.41 -3.49 15.44
C ASN A 208 9.11 -4.32 15.48
N MET A 209 9.16 -5.53 14.93
CA MET A 209 8.09 -6.53 14.99
C MET A 209 8.33 -7.49 16.17
N LYS A 210 7.26 -8.02 16.77
CA LYS A 210 7.35 -9.05 17.82
C LYS A 210 7.04 -10.41 17.20
N VAL A 211 8.00 -11.33 17.16
CA VAL A 211 7.70 -12.64 16.57
C VAL A 211 6.92 -13.52 17.56
N LYS A 212 5.86 -14.14 17.07
CA LYS A 212 5.14 -15.23 17.72
C LYS A 212 5.27 -16.47 16.85
N VAL A 213 6.10 -17.40 17.27
CA VAL A 213 6.32 -18.64 16.53
C VAL A 213 5.22 -19.63 16.86
N HIS A 214 4.52 -20.11 15.83
CA HIS A 214 3.60 -21.23 15.92
C HIS A 214 4.30 -22.46 15.32
N VAL A 215 4.39 -23.52 16.13
CA VAL A 215 4.93 -24.81 15.71
C VAL A 215 3.75 -25.72 15.41
N HIS A 216 3.61 -26.14 14.15
CA HIS A 216 2.60 -27.11 13.74
C HIS A 216 3.25 -28.48 13.50
N ASP A 217 2.63 -29.54 14.00
CA ASP A 217 3.11 -30.92 13.86
C ASP A 217 3.35 -31.34 12.40
N GLU A 218 4.47 -32.03 12.16
CA GLU A 218 5.16 -32.06 10.87
C GLU A 218 4.50 -32.82 9.71
N VAL A 219 3.41 -33.53 9.97
CA VAL A 219 3.09 -34.69 9.12
C VAL A 219 2.12 -34.39 7.97
N ARG A 220 1.51 -33.19 7.88
CA ARG A 220 0.55 -32.84 6.78
C ARG A 220 0.65 -31.40 6.28
N HIS A 221 1.88 -30.98 5.97
CA HIS A 221 2.32 -29.58 6.04
C HIS A 221 1.84 -28.61 4.95
N ARG A 222 1.82 -28.96 3.65
CA ARG A 222 1.73 -27.91 2.61
C ARG A 222 0.34 -27.26 2.46
N PHE A 223 -0.72 -28.07 2.41
CA PHE A 223 -2.08 -27.56 2.24
C PHE A 223 -2.60 -26.86 3.51
N LYS A 224 -2.15 -27.29 4.69
CA LYS A 224 -2.50 -26.65 5.96
C LYS A 224 -1.80 -25.31 6.16
N MET A 225 -0.53 -25.18 5.79
CA MET A 225 0.18 -23.89 5.83
C MET A 225 -0.51 -22.81 5.00
N ALA A 226 -0.91 -23.14 3.76
CA ALA A 226 -1.69 -22.22 2.93
C ALA A 226 -3.08 -21.95 3.51
N HIS A 227 -3.70 -22.91 4.18
CA HIS A 227 -4.94 -22.70 4.91
C HIS A 227 -4.74 -21.66 6.03
N PHE A 228 -3.72 -21.82 6.88
CA PHE A 228 -3.43 -20.89 7.97
C PHE A 228 -3.17 -19.45 7.49
N LEU A 229 -2.46 -19.29 6.37
CA LEU A 229 -2.29 -17.98 5.73
C LEU A 229 -3.60 -17.41 5.15
N ASN A 230 -4.51 -18.24 4.65
CA ASN A 230 -5.77 -17.76 4.06
C ASN A 230 -6.81 -17.35 5.09
N PHE A 231 -6.72 -17.88 6.32
CA PHE A 231 -7.68 -17.64 7.40
C PHE A 231 -7.17 -16.65 8.46
N ASP A 232 -6.11 -15.90 8.15
CA ASP A 232 -5.45 -14.94 9.05
C ASP A 232 -4.98 -15.58 10.38
N GLU A 233 -4.76 -16.90 10.38
CA GLU A 233 -4.26 -17.63 11.54
C GLU A 233 -2.77 -17.38 11.72
N ASP A 234 -2.01 -17.30 10.62
CA ASP A 234 -0.58 -16.99 10.57
C ASP A 234 -0.28 -15.96 9.49
N ASP A 235 0.76 -15.14 9.71
CA ASP A 235 1.14 -14.05 8.81
C ASP A 235 2.18 -14.47 7.78
N ILE A 236 3.09 -15.38 8.16
CA ILE A 236 4.25 -15.81 7.37
C ILE A 236 4.50 -17.31 7.51
N VAL A 237 4.83 -17.96 6.39
CA VAL A 237 5.31 -19.35 6.31
C VAL A 237 6.67 -19.36 5.61
N MET A 238 7.59 -20.18 6.10
CA MET A 238 8.94 -20.32 5.55
C MET A 238 9.21 -21.77 5.14
N GLY A 239 10.03 -21.97 4.10
CA GLY A 239 10.53 -23.31 3.73
C GLY A 239 9.60 -24.15 2.85
N LEU A 240 8.69 -23.53 2.10
CA LEU A 240 7.87 -24.26 1.13
C LEU A 240 8.66 -24.50 -0.17
N TYR A 241 9.09 -25.75 -0.35
CA TYR A 241 9.60 -26.25 -1.62
C TYR A 241 8.40 -26.59 -2.53
N ASN A 242 8.33 -25.93 -3.70
CA ASN A 242 7.29 -26.08 -4.74
C ASN A 242 5.93 -25.44 -4.40
N THR A 243 5.72 -24.21 -4.88
CA THR A 243 4.54 -23.36 -4.63
C THR A 243 3.60 -23.22 -5.82
N HIS A 244 3.76 -24.02 -6.88
CA HIS A 244 2.94 -23.93 -8.09
C HIS A 244 1.42 -24.09 -7.84
N VAL A 245 1.00 -24.62 -6.69
CA VAL A 245 -0.42 -24.74 -6.31
C VAL A 245 -0.89 -23.55 -5.44
N LEU A 246 0.02 -22.80 -4.82
CA LEU A 246 -0.28 -21.80 -3.79
C LEU A 246 -0.32 -20.36 -4.31
N TYR A 247 0.34 -20.04 -5.43
CA TYR A 247 0.49 -18.66 -5.96
C TYR A 247 -0.82 -17.87 -6.11
N LYS A 248 -1.97 -18.53 -6.29
CA LYS A 248 -3.26 -17.84 -6.40
C LYS A 248 -3.70 -17.18 -5.08
N ARG A 249 -3.22 -17.71 -3.94
CA ARG A 249 -3.76 -17.44 -2.60
C ARG A 249 -2.79 -16.75 -1.65
N VAL A 250 -1.49 -16.82 -1.91
CA VAL A 250 -0.43 -16.26 -1.05
C VAL A 250 0.52 -15.39 -1.86
N ASN A 251 1.26 -14.49 -1.20
CA ASN A 251 2.31 -13.71 -1.83
C ASN A 251 3.67 -14.35 -1.55
N GLU A 252 4.45 -14.57 -2.60
CA GLU A 252 5.81 -15.10 -2.52
C GLU A 252 6.83 -13.96 -2.48
N ILE A 253 7.77 -14.05 -1.55
CA ILE A 253 8.90 -13.15 -1.42
C ILE A 253 10.16 -14.00 -1.55
N PRO A 254 10.87 -13.91 -2.70
CA PRO A 254 12.08 -14.69 -2.91
C PRO A 254 13.15 -14.20 -1.93
N VAL A 255 13.82 -15.12 -1.24
CA VAL A 255 14.97 -14.82 -0.38
C VAL A 255 16.15 -15.68 -0.83
N LEU A 256 17.16 -15.04 -1.41
CA LEU A 256 18.42 -15.70 -1.72
C LEU A 256 19.24 -15.78 -0.43
N TYR A 257 19.28 -16.97 0.16
CA TYR A 257 20.28 -17.35 1.14
C TYR A 257 21.09 -18.50 0.53
N GLU A 258 22.21 -18.90 1.13
CA GLU A 258 23.07 -19.99 0.63
C GLU A 258 22.33 -21.32 0.33
N TYR A 259 21.08 -21.44 0.80
CA TYR A 259 20.07 -22.36 0.30
C TYR A 259 18.83 -21.57 -0.18
N ASN A 260 18.30 -21.87 -1.37
CA ASN A 260 17.14 -21.17 -1.94
C ASN A 260 15.92 -21.26 -1.00
N TYR A 261 15.57 -20.17 -0.33
CA TYR A 261 14.40 -20.10 0.54
C TYR A 261 13.33 -19.18 -0.04
N LEU A 262 12.09 -19.51 0.27
CA LEU A 262 10.91 -18.74 -0.13
C LEU A 262 10.18 -18.32 1.14
N ILE A 263 10.06 -17.01 1.35
CA ILE A 263 9.14 -16.46 2.35
C ILE A 263 7.78 -16.35 1.69
N ILE A 264 6.77 -16.92 2.33
CA ILE A 264 5.40 -16.87 1.85
C ILE A 264 4.57 -16.13 2.88
N THR A 265 3.91 -15.08 2.44
CA THR A 265 3.10 -14.22 3.30
C THR A 265 1.64 -14.31 2.89
N GLN A 266 0.73 -13.95 3.81
CA GLN A 266 -0.66 -13.73 3.44
C GLN A 266 -0.71 -12.77 2.26
N LYS A 267 -1.59 -13.04 1.29
CA LYS A 267 -1.87 -12.09 0.21
C LYS A 267 -2.36 -10.80 0.87
N ARG A 268 -1.51 -9.74 0.86
CA ARG A 268 -1.67 -8.39 1.45
C ARG A 268 -0.83 -8.04 2.69
N SER A 269 -0.07 -8.96 3.29
CA SER A 269 0.64 -8.69 4.55
C SER A 269 2.16 -8.61 4.36
N PHE A 270 2.73 -7.44 4.67
CA PHE A 270 4.17 -7.17 4.71
C PHE A 270 5.00 -7.39 3.44
N THR A 271 4.39 -7.77 2.30
CA THR A 271 5.10 -8.05 1.04
C THR A 271 6.06 -6.94 0.66
N TYR A 272 5.63 -5.70 0.85
CA TYR A 272 6.39 -4.50 0.57
C TYR A 272 7.64 -4.37 1.45
N SER A 273 7.44 -4.34 2.76
CA SER A 273 8.50 -4.13 3.75
C SER A 273 9.52 -5.27 3.71
N PHE A 274 9.05 -6.50 3.54
CA PHE A 274 9.94 -7.64 3.37
C PHE A 274 10.73 -7.58 2.09
N ARG A 275 10.11 -7.23 0.96
CA ARG A 275 10.84 -7.13 -0.30
C ARG A 275 11.95 -6.09 -0.23
N GLU A 276 11.72 -4.93 0.38
CA GLU A 276 12.77 -3.91 0.54
C GLU A 276 13.89 -4.35 1.49
N VAL A 277 13.54 -4.96 2.62
CA VAL A 277 14.54 -5.48 3.56
C VAL A 277 15.33 -6.62 2.93
N VAL A 278 14.67 -7.56 2.26
CA VAL A 278 15.32 -8.71 1.59
C VAL A 278 16.23 -8.23 0.47
N VAL A 279 15.82 -7.27 -0.36
CA VAL A 279 16.69 -6.71 -1.43
C VAL A 279 17.93 -6.04 -0.83
N THR A 280 17.79 -5.38 0.32
CA THR A 280 18.91 -4.74 1.02
C THR A 280 19.86 -5.78 1.64
N LEU A 281 19.31 -6.88 2.18
CA LEU A 281 20.10 -8.01 2.70
C LEU A 281 20.84 -8.75 1.59
N ASP A 282 20.18 -8.99 0.44
CA ASP A 282 20.77 -9.60 -0.76
C ASP A 282 21.99 -8.80 -1.23
N TYR A 283 21.86 -7.46 -1.28
CA TYR A 283 22.95 -6.57 -1.64
C TYR A 283 24.13 -6.64 -0.65
N HIS A 284 23.86 -6.64 0.66
CA HIS A 284 24.92 -6.72 1.67
C HIS A 284 25.57 -8.10 1.78
N CYS A 285 24.83 -9.18 1.52
CA CYS A 285 25.38 -10.53 1.44
C CYS A 285 26.28 -10.71 0.19
N LEU A 286 25.93 -10.11 -0.94
CA LEU A 286 26.80 -10.07 -2.13
C LEU A 286 28.09 -9.27 -1.91
N VAL A 287 28.02 -8.15 -1.17
CA VAL A 287 29.19 -7.30 -0.90
C VAL A 287 30.12 -7.89 0.17
N GLY A 288 29.64 -8.78 1.04
CA GLY A 288 30.48 -9.51 2.01
C GLY A 288 31.33 -10.62 1.40
N TYR A 289 31.17 -10.92 0.11
CA TYR A 289 31.84 -12.01 -0.61
C TYR A 289 32.68 -11.54 -1.82
N LEU A 290 32.96 -10.23 -1.95
CA LEU A 290 33.88 -9.67 -2.95
C LEU A 290 35.14 -9.09 -2.31
#